data_AF-A0A7X1IVL5-F1
#
_entry.id   AF-A0A7X1IVL5-F1
#
_cell.length_a   1.000
_cell.length_b   1.000
_cell.length_c   1.000
_cell.angle_alpha   90.00
_cell.angle_beta   90.00
_cell.angle_gamma   90.00
#
_symmetry.space_group_name_H-M   'P 1'
#
loop_
_entity.id
_entity.type
_entity.pdbx_description
1 polymer ?
#
loop_
_entity_poly.entity_id
_entity_poly.type
_entity_poly.pdbx_seq_one_letter_code
_entity_poly.pdbx_strand_id
1 'polypeptide(L)' 'MKEVEPRKARQGLKGRRILTILIASLITAMIVWGAVELYGQMRPGRGFMDDSSQPPGSTESQPPPSATGR' A
#
# COMPACT_ATOMS: atom_id res chain seq x y z
N MET A 1 -52.09 -20.24 -5.05
CA MET A 1 -50.68 -19.80 -5.21
C MET A 1 -50.20 -19.33 -3.85
N LYS A 2 -49.01 -19.76 -3.40
CA LYS A 2 -48.52 -19.44 -2.05
C LYS A 2 -47.81 -18.09 -2.10
N GLU A 3 -48.38 -17.07 -1.47
CA GLU A 3 -47.79 -15.73 -1.40
C GLU A 3 -46.44 -15.79 -0.69
N VAL A 4 -45.40 -15.27 -1.34
CA VAL A 4 -44.06 -15.12 -0.76
C VAL A 4 -43.94 -13.69 -0.29
N GLU A 5 -43.81 -13.49 1.02
CA GLU A 5 -43.64 -12.14 1.60
C GLU A 5 -42.43 -11.41 0.97
N PRO A 6 -42.60 -10.15 0.52
CA PRO A 6 -41.55 -9.38 -0.16
C PRO A 6 -40.36 -9.05 0.76
N ARG A 7 -40.53 -9.16 2.08
CA ARG A 7 -39.47 -8.94 3.08
C ARG A 7 -38.57 -10.16 3.29
N LYS A 8 -38.93 -11.32 2.73
CA LYS A 8 -37.97 -12.40 2.51
C LYS A 8 -37.17 -12.06 1.26
N ALA A 9 -36.34 -11.01 1.36
CA ALA A 9 -35.20 -10.88 0.47
C ALA A 9 -34.53 -12.26 0.48
N ARG A 10 -34.53 -12.93 -0.68
CA ARG A 10 -33.91 -14.25 -0.86
C ARG A 10 -32.40 -14.09 -0.79
N GLN A 11 -31.90 -13.57 0.33
CA GLN A 11 -30.52 -13.72 0.72
C GLN A 11 -30.32 -15.23 0.75
N GLY A 12 -29.59 -15.75 -0.23
CA GLY A 12 -29.49 -17.18 -0.47
C GLY A 12 -29.18 -17.89 0.85
N LEU A 13 -29.78 -19.05 1.10
CA LEU A 13 -29.64 -19.77 2.37
C LEU A 13 -28.16 -19.94 2.81
N LYS A 14 -27.23 -19.93 1.84
CA LYS A 14 -25.77 -19.99 2.01
C LYS A 14 -25.04 -18.64 2.15
N GLY A 15 -25.71 -17.52 1.89
CA GLY A 15 -25.13 -16.17 1.89
C GLY A 15 -24.55 -15.77 3.24
N ARG A 16 -25.12 -16.28 4.35
CA ARG A 16 -24.61 -16.03 5.70
C ARG A 16 -23.21 -16.63 5.91
N ARG A 17 -22.95 -17.84 5.38
CA ARG A 17 -21.64 -18.49 5.48
C ARG A 17 -20.58 -17.75 4.67
N ILE A 18 -20.93 -17.30 3.46
CA ILE A 18 -20.02 -16.52 2.62
C ILE A 18 -19.71 -15.17 3.27
N LEU A 19 -20.72 -14.49 3.82
CA LEU A 19 -20.54 -13.23 4.53
C LEU A 19 -19.57 -13.38 5.72
N THR A 20 -19.67 -14.48 6.48
CA THR A 20 -18.72 -14.75 7.57
C THR A 20 -17.29 -14.90 7.08
N ILE A 21 -17.07 -15.63 5.97
CA ILE A 21 -15.73 -15.81 5.39
C ILE A 21 -15.18 -14.46 4.90
N LEU A 22 -16.00 -13.66 4.24
CA LEU A 22 -15.60 -12.32 3.78
C LEU A 22 -15.15 -11.45 4.93
N ILE A 23 -15.95 -11.37 6.01
CA ILE A 23 -15.60 -10.59 7.20
C ILE A 23 -14.33 -11.12 7.85
N ALA A 24 -14.18 -12.45 7.99
CA ALA A 24 -12.97 -13.05 8.56
C ALA A 24 -11.71 -12.73 7.73
N SER A 25 -11.79 -12.81 6.40
CA SER A 25 -10.69 -12.45 5.51
C SER A 25 -10.34 -10.96 5.59
N LEU A 26 -11.36 -10.10 5.71
CA LEU A 26 -11.16 -8.65 5.82
C LEU A 26 -10.46 -8.29 7.12
N ILE A 27 -10.88 -8.88 8.24
CA ILE A 27 -10.22 -8.69 9.54
C ILE A 27 -8.77 -9.20 9.48
N THR A 28 -8.55 -10.37 8.88
CA THR A 28 -7.20 -10.93 8.73
C THR A 28 -6.28 -9.99 7.94
N ALA A 29 -6.78 -9.42 6.83
CA ALA A 29 -6.03 -8.44 6.04
C ALA A 29 -5.65 -7.20 6.86
N MET A 30 -6.57 -6.69 7.69
CA MET A 30 -6.31 -5.55 8.57
C MET A 30 -5.25 -5.86 9.62
N ILE A 31 -5.26 -7.07 10.19
CA ILE A 31 -4.25 -7.52 11.17
C ILE A 31 -2.87 -7.58 10.51
N VAL A 32 -2.77 -8.18 9.32
CA VAL A 32 -1.50 -8.26 8.57
C VAL A 32 -0.98 -6.87 8.25
N TRP A 33 -1.85 -5.96 7.78
CA TRP A 33 -1.46 -4.57 7.52
C TRP A 33 -0.90 -3.89 8.77
N GLY A 34 -1.60 -3.97 9.90
CA GLY A 34 -1.15 -3.38 11.16
C GLY A 34 0.19 -3.95 11.64
N ALA A 35 0.41 -5.26 11.46
CA ALA A 35 1.68 -5.89 11.82
C ALA A 35 2.85 -5.43 10.93
N VAL A 36 2.61 -5.26 9.61
CA VAL A 36 3.61 -4.74 8.66
C VAL A 36 3.98 -3.30 9.01
N GLU A 37 2.99 -2.45 9.30
CA GLU A 37 3.21 -1.05 9.69
C GLU A 37 4.04 -0.95 10.98
N LEU A 38 3.68 -1.72 12.01
CA LEU A 38 4.40 -1.74 13.28
C LEU A 38 5.85 -2.21 13.11
N TYR A 39 6.06 -3.25 12.29
CA TYR A 39 7.41 -3.74 11.99
C TYR A 39 8.24 -2.73 11.19
N GLY A 40 7.63 -2.01 10.23
CA GLY A 40 8.26 -0.93 9.48
C GLY A 40 8.68 0.23 10.39
N GLN A 41 7.86 0.60 11.37
CA GLN A 41 8.21 1.62 12.36
C GLN A 41 9.36 1.19 13.30
N MET A 42 9.41 -0.09 13.68
CA MET A 42 10.49 -0.62 14.53
C MET A 42 11.83 -0.73 13.80
N ARG A 43 11.82 -0.76 12.47
CA ARG A 43 13.03 -0.76 11.63
C ARG A 43 12.98 0.45 10.69
N PRO A 44 13.37 1.65 11.15
CA PRO A 44 13.61 2.79 10.26
C PRO A 44 14.87 2.51 9.43
N GLY A 45 14.77 1.56 8.51
CA GLY A 45 15.72 1.34 7.44
C GLY A 45 15.24 2.09 6.21
N ARG A 46 16.21 2.67 5.49
CA ARG A 46 16.09 3.32 4.17
C ARG A 46 14.92 2.70 3.40
N GLY A 47 13.81 3.43 3.26
CA GLY A 47 12.66 3.00 2.50
C GLY A 47 13.07 2.63 1.07
N PHE A 48 12.26 1.82 0.39
CA PHE A 48 12.52 1.43 -1.00
C PHE A 48 12.72 2.63 -1.95
N MET A 49 12.17 3.81 -1.60
CA MET A 49 12.37 5.08 -2.31
C MET A 49 13.44 6.00 -1.72
N ASP A 50 14.06 5.66 -0.59
CA ASP A 50 15.10 6.49 0.05
C ASP A 50 16.47 6.29 -0.62
N ASP A 51 16.52 6.04 -1.93
CA ASP A 51 17.78 6.01 -2.66
C ASP A 51 18.29 7.44 -2.89
N SER A 52 18.75 8.06 -1.81
CA SER A 52 19.57 9.28 -1.81
C SER A 52 20.99 9.06 -2.39
N SER A 53 21.20 8.03 -3.22
CA SER A 53 22.38 7.99 -4.07
C SER A 53 22.25 9.10 -5.10
N GLN A 54 23.20 10.04 -5.02
CA GLN A 54 23.36 11.12 -5.98
C GLN A 54 23.37 10.51 -7.40
N PRO A 55 22.54 10.99 -8.35
CA PRO A 55 22.56 10.45 -9.70
C PRO A 55 23.98 10.59 -10.26
N PRO A 56 24.49 9.60 -11.02
CA PRO A 56 25.87 9.56 -11.51
C PRO A 56 26.24 10.66 -12.54
N GLY A 57 25.54 11.80 -12.52
CA GLY A 57 25.74 12.95 -13.40
C GLY A 57 25.76 14.30 -12.69
N SER A 58 25.85 14.37 -11.35
CA SER A 58 26.17 15.63 -10.66
C SER A 58 27.67 15.93 -10.77
N THR A 59 28.16 16.15 -11.98
CA THR A 59 29.45 16.79 -12.19
C THR A 59 29.30 18.24 -11.76
N GLU A 60 30.12 18.67 -10.83
CA GLU A 60 30.20 20.06 -10.38
C GLU A 60 30.38 20.97 -11.61
N SER A 61 29.55 22.02 -11.73
CA SER A 61 29.61 22.94 -12.87
C SER A 61 30.89 23.75 -12.77
N GLN A 62 31.94 23.30 -13.43
CA GLN A 62 33.23 23.97 -13.44
C GLN A 62 33.09 25.29 -14.21
N PRO A 63 33.42 26.46 -13.62
CA PRO A 63 33.33 27.72 -14.34
C PRO A 63 34.25 27.68 -15.57
N PRO A 64 33.84 28.29 -16.70
CA PRO A 64 34.63 28.25 -17.93
C PRO A 64 36.03 28.85 -17.66
N PRO A 65 37.09 28.31 -18.27
CA PRO A 65 38.43 28.85 -18.08
C PRO A 65 38.47 30.32 -18.53
N SER A 66 38.71 31.21 -17.58
CA SER A 66 38.95 32.63 -17.86
C SER A 66 40.19 32.76 -18.74
N ALA A 67 40.00 33.14 -20.01
CA ALA A 67 41.09 33.50 -20.90
C ALA A 67 41.78 34.78 -20.38
N THR A 68 42.77 34.61 -19.53
CA THR A 68 43.74 35.67 -19.21
C THR A 68 44.97 35.43 -20.09
N GLY A 69 44.96 36.02 -21.28
CA GLY A 69 46.10 36.01 -22.21
C GLY A 69 46.39 37.45 -22.64
N ARG A 70 47.59 37.91 -22.26
CA ARG A 70 48.20 39.21 -22.58
C ARG A 70 48.43 39.41 -24.07
#